data_AF-A0A954H2D2-F1
#
_entry.id   AF-A0A954H2D2-F1
#
_cell.length_a   1.000
_cell.length_b   1.000
_cell.length_c   1.000
_cell.angle_alpha   90.00
_cell.angle_beta   90.00
_cell.angle_gamma   90.00
#
_symmetry.space_group_name_H-M   'P 1'
#
loop_
_entity.id
_entity.type
_entity.pdbx_description
1 polymer ?
#
loop_
_entity_poly.entity_id
_entity_poly.type
_entity_poly.pdbx_seq_one_letter_code
_entity_poly.pdbx_strand_id
1 'polypeptide(L)'
;MEKEPGLHTGLYDTDGRGITIGTIVRKKVNINNDVHGTWAEYEVKQQGMTPILSYHRSEKGQVLPQGYTASLLADEYDQKMFLFSTRLRDLRPIEWMVVQSQ
;
A
#
# COMPACT_ATOMS: atom_id res chain seq x y z
N MET A 1 23.32 -3.35 -7.74
CA MET A 1 23.32 -3.50 -6.28
C MET A 1 21.91 -3.95 -5.91
N GLU A 2 21.72 -5.23 -5.63
CA GLU A 2 20.42 -5.74 -5.21
C GLU A 2 20.07 -5.09 -3.86
N LYS A 3 18.92 -4.42 -3.80
CA LYS A 3 18.40 -3.88 -2.54
C LYS A 3 18.11 -5.06 -1.63
N GLU A 4 18.61 -5.05 -0.39
CA GLU A 4 18.20 -6.05 0.59
C GLU A 4 16.67 -6.04 0.71
N PRO A 5 16.02 -7.23 0.80
CA PRO A 5 14.58 -7.30 0.93
C PRO A 5 14.15 -6.56 2.20
N GLY A 6 13.28 -5.57 2.03
CA GLY A 6 12.79 -4.76 3.14
C GLY A 6 12.06 -5.59 4.20
N LEU A 7 11.94 -5.04 5.42
CA LEU A 7 11.24 -5.67 6.53
C LEU A 7 9.80 -6.04 6.13
N HIS A 8 9.41 -7.30 6.34
CA HIS A 8 8.05 -7.76 6.02
C HIS A 8 7.02 -7.22 7.02
N THR A 9 5.91 -6.66 6.51
CA THR A 9 4.86 -6.03 7.34
C THR A 9 3.92 -7.04 8.00
N GLY A 10 3.86 -8.25 7.45
CA GLY A 10 2.89 -9.29 7.85
C GLY A 10 1.63 -9.29 6.99
N LEU A 11 1.45 -8.28 6.14
CA LEU A 11 0.29 -8.09 5.27
C LEU A 11 0.62 -8.42 3.81
N TYR A 12 -0.43 -8.69 3.03
CA TYR A 12 -0.33 -9.25 1.69
C TYR A 12 -1.28 -8.54 0.75
N ASP A 13 -0.81 -8.27 -0.47
CA ASP A 13 -1.59 -7.59 -1.48
C ASP A 13 -2.74 -8.47 -2.04
N THR A 14 -3.51 -7.92 -2.98
CA THR A 14 -4.62 -8.64 -3.63
C THR A 14 -4.20 -9.99 -4.22
N ASP A 15 -2.99 -10.09 -4.78
CA ASP A 15 -2.48 -11.29 -5.43
C ASP A 15 -1.78 -12.26 -4.45
N GLY A 16 -1.76 -11.94 -3.16
CA GLY A 16 -1.11 -12.74 -2.13
C GLY A 16 0.40 -12.59 -2.09
N ARG A 17 0.95 -11.47 -2.57
CA ARG A 17 2.36 -11.11 -2.42
C ARG A 17 2.57 -10.39 -1.11
N GLY A 18 3.59 -10.81 -0.37
CA GLY A 18 3.97 -10.18 0.90
C GLY A 18 4.40 -8.73 0.71
N ILE A 19 3.89 -7.84 1.56
CA ILE A 19 4.21 -6.41 1.52
C ILE A 19 5.38 -6.14 2.46
N THR A 20 6.45 -5.55 1.93
CA THR A 20 7.66 -5.18 2.68
C THR A 20 7.86 -3.66 2.69
N ILE A 21 8.54 -3.16 3.73
CA ILE A 21 8.91 -1.74 3.82
C ILE A 21 9.80 -1.36 2.62
N GLY A 22 9.52 -0.22 2.00
CA GLY A 22 10.21 0.31 0.84
C GLY A 22 9.65 -0.14 -0.51
N THR A 23 8.65 -1.02 -0.52
CA THR A 23 7.93 -1.38 -1.75
C THR A 23 6.96 -0.29 -2.18
N ILE A 24 6.65 -0.27 -3.48
CA ILE A 24 5.56 0.53 -4.02
C ILE A 24 4.35 -0.38 -4.17
N VAL A 25 3.22 0.07 -3.63
CA VAL A 25 1.92 -0.54 -3.91
C VAL A 25 1.12 0.38 -4.82
N ARG A 26 0.38 -0.19 -5.76
CA ARG A 26 -0.59 0.52 -6.58
C ARG A 26 -1.98 0.14 -6.11
N LYS A 27 -2.83 1.14 -5.88
CA LYS A 27 -4.23 0.93 -5.52
C LYS A 27 -5.16 1.81 -6.34
N LYS A 28 -6.43 1.43 -6.38
CA LYS A 28 -7.47 2.17 -7.10
C LYS A 28 -7.69 3.56 -6.49
N VAL A 29 -7.89 4.56 -7.34
CA VAL A 29 -8.34 5.89 -6.92
C VAL A 29 -9.86 5.96 -7.08
N ASN A 30 -10.54 6.30 -5.97
CA ASN A 30 -12.00 6.35 -5.91
C ASN A 30 -12.56 7.79 -5.97
N ILE A 31 -11.70 8.81 -5.92
CA ILE A 31 -12.09 10.22 -5.95
C ILE A 31 -11.13 11.02 -6.85
N ASN A 32 -11.62 12.11 -7.45
CA ASN A 32 -10.82 13.03 -8.26
C ASN A 32 -10.09 12.33 -9.41
N ASN A 33 -10.74 11.38 -10.09
CA ASN A 33 -10.16 10.62 -11.21
C ASN A 33 -9.75 11.53 -12.39
N ASP A 34 -10.37 12.70 -12.53
CA ASP A 34 -9.95 13.73 -13.49
C ASP A 34 -8.55 14.27 -13.21
N VAL A 35 -8.11 14.24 -11.95
CA VAL A 35 -6.80 14.70 -11.50
C VAL A 35 -5.80 13.54 -11.41
N HIS A 36 -6.19 12.42 -10.79
CA HIS A 36 -5.27 11.32 -10.48
C HIS A 36 -5.28 10.17 -11.50
N GLY A 37 -6.34 10.05 -12.30
CA GLY A 37 -6.63 8.86 -13.10
C GLY A 37 -7.31 7.76 -12.28
N THR A 38 -7.09 6.51 -12.68
CA THR A 38 -7.75 5.31 -12.13
C THR A 38 -6.98 4.67 -10.98
N TRP A 39 -5.69 4.97 -10.84
CA TRP A 39 -4.82 4.40 -9.81
C TRP A 39 -3.81 5.41 -9.26
N ALA A 40 -3.33 5.12 -8.06
CA ALA A 40 -2.22 5.82 -7.44
C ALA A 40 -1.25 4.83 -6.78
N GLU A 41 0.02 5.22 -6.79
CA GLU A 41 1.13 4.50 -6.20
C GLU A 41 1.54 5.14 -4.88
N TYR A 42 1.82 4.27 -3.91
CA TYR A 42 2.22 4.65 -2.57
C TYR A 42 3.45 3.84 -2.17
N GLU A 43 4.42 4.52 -1.56
CA GLU A 43 5.57 3.87 -0.94
C GLU A 43 5.17 3.38 0.45
N VAL A 44 5.44 2.12 0.75
CA VAL A 44 5.24 1.54 2.08
C VAL A 44 6.40 1.99 2.96
N LYS A 45 6.12 2.82 3.96
CA LYS A 45 7.12 3.33 4.91
C LYS A 45 6.86 2.83 6.31
N GLN A 46 7.90 2.84 7.14
CA GLN A 46 7.79 2.53 8.55
C GLN A 46 7.74 3.81 9.38
N GLN A 47 6.69 4.01 10.18
CA GLN A 47 6.57 5.09 11.16
C GLN A 47 6.54 4.50 12.56
N GLY A 48 7.68 4.52 13.26
CA GLY A 48 7.82 3.77 14.52
C GLY A 48 7.64 2.28 14.28
N MET A 49 6.62 1.66 14.90
CA MET A 49 6.24 0.26 14.68
C MET A 49 5.14 0.08 13.62
N THR A 50 4.61 1.16 13.06
CA THR A 50 3.42 1.12 12.21
C THR A 50 3.78 1.33 10.73
N PRO A 51 3.48 0.36 9.84
CA PRO A 51 3.58 0.55 8.40
C PRO A 51 2.52 1.53 7.89
N ILE A 52 2.94 2.47 7.06
CA ILE A 52 2.09 3.48 6.42
C ILE A 52 2.25 3.46 4.91
N LEU A 53 1.23 3.96 4.21
CA LEU A 53 1.28 4.26 2.78
C LEU A 53 1.57 5.75 2.61
N SER A 54 2.65 6.09 1.92
CA SER A 54 3.04 7.47 1.63
C SER A 54 2.90 7.73 0.14
N TYR A 55 2.11 8.73 -0.26
CA TYR A 55 1.86 9.01 -1.68
C TYR A 55 3.15 9.18 -2.47
N HIS A 56 3.25 8.47 -3.60
CA HIS A 56 4.39 8.53 -4.51
C HIS A 56 4.02 9.27 -5.81
N ARG A 57 3.07 8.72 -6.56
CA ARG A 57 2.53 9.32 -7.80
C ARG A 57 1.17 8.74 -8.14
N SER A 58 0.54 9.29 -9.17
CA SER A 58 -0.72 8.78 -9.72
C SER A 58 -0.54 8.35 -11.18
N GLU A 59 -1.59 7.78 -11.77
CA GLU A 59 -1.61 7.46 -13.21
C GLU A 59 -1.30 8.67 -14.07
N LYS A 60 -1.82 9.84 -13.70
CA LYS A 60 -1.59 11.11 -14.39
C LYS A 60 -0.28 11.78 -14.00
N GLY A 61 0.63 11.05 -13.35
CA GLY A 61 1.93 11.53 -12.90
C GLY A 61 1.92 12.02 -11.45
N GLN A 62 2.93 12.82 -11.09
CA GLN A 62 3.06 13.37 -9.76
C GLN A 62 2.18 14.63 -9.59
N VAL A 63 0.92 14.42 -9.23
CA VAL A 63 -0.07 15.51 -9.09
C VAL A 63 -0.13 16.12 -7.68
N LEU A 64 0.47 15.47 -6.69
CA LEU A 64 0.62 15.98 -5.31
C LEU A 64 2.10 15.87 -4.90
N PRO A 65 2.56 16.67 -3.91
CA PRO A 65 3.88 16.48 -3.33
C PRO A 65 4.05 15.06 -2.76
N GLN A 66 5.26 14.50 -2.82
CA GLN A 66 5.53 13.17 -2.25
C GLN A 66 5.24 13.18 -0.74
N GLY A 67 4.52 12.17 -0.27
CA GLY A 67 4.10 12.07 1.13
C GLY A 67 3.01 13.06 1.57
N TYR A 68 2.44 13.85 0.64
CA TYR A 68 1.37 14.80 0.95
C TYR A 68 0.12 14.14 1.52
N THR A 69 -0.21 12.94 1.05
CA THR A 69 -1.23 12.08 1.66
C THR A 69 -0.58 10.81 2.20
N ALA A 70 -1.07 10.37 3.35
CA ALA A 70 -0.67 9.11 3.95
C ALA A 70 -1.85 8.45 4.69
N SER A 71 -1.82 7.13 4.75
CA SER A 71 -2.75 6.31 5.54
C SER A 71 -1.99 5.19 6.24
N LEU A 72 -2.62 4.53 7.21
CA LEU A 72 -2.07 3.29 7.75
C LEU A 72 -2.21 2.20 6.69
N LEU A 73 -1.21 1.32 6.55
CA LEU A 73 -1.35 0.18 5.64
C LEU A 73 -2.53 -0.72 6.04
N ALA A 74 -2.81 -0.82 7.35
CA ALA A 74 -3.90 -1.64 7.88
C ALA A 74 -5.29 -1.11 7.48
N ASP A 75 -5.44 0.17 7.13
CA ASP A 75 -6.72 0.76 6.73
C ASP A 75 -7.22 0.21 5.38
N GLU A 76 -6.33 -0.39 4.59
CA GLU A 76 -6.71 -1.01 3.32
C GLU A 76 -7.37 -2.39 3.50
N TYR A 77 -7.44 -2.91 4.73
CA TYR A 77 -7.98 -4.23 5.07
C TYR A 77 -9.24 -4.10 5.91
N ASP A 78 -10.12 -5.12 5.86
CA ASP A 78 -11.27 -5.16 6.75
C ASP A 78 -10.80 -5.21 8.21
N GLN A 79 -11.17 -4.18 8.99
CA GLN A 79 -10.66 -4.00 10.35
C GLN A 79 -11.08 -5.15 11.29
N LYS A 80 -12.29 -5.69 11.11
CA LYS A 80 -12.77 -6.80 11.94
C LYS A 80 -11.96 -8.05 11.64
N MET A 81 -11.77 -8.37 10.36
CA MET A 81 -10.96 -9.51 9.94
C MET A 81 -9.49 -9.34 10.32
N PHE A 82 -8.95 -8.12 10.24
CA PHE A 82 -7.61 -7.80 10.70
C PHE A 82 -7.42 -8.08 12.21
N LEU A 83 -8.36 -7.63 13.04
CA LEU A 83 -8.28 -7.79 14.49
C LEU A 83 -8.47 -9.24 14.97
N PHE A 84 -9.30 -10.01 14.27
CA PHE A 84 -9.68 -11.36 14.71
C PHE A 84 -9.02 -12.49 13.91
N SER A 85 -8.24 -12.19 12.88
CA SER A 85 -7.51 -13.22 12.13
C SER A 85 -6.36 -13.79 12.95
N THR A 86 -6.24 -15.12 12.93
CA THR A 86 -5.08 -15.83 13.49
C THR A 86 -3.90 -15.87 12.53
N ARG A 87 -4.13 -15.53 11.25
CA ARG A 87 -3.14 -15.58 10.17
C ARG A 87 -3.36 -14.40 9.20
N LEU A 88 -2.59 -13.33 9.39
CA LEU A 88 -2.68 -12.14 8.53
C LEU A 88 -2.34 -12.42 7.04
N ARG A 89 -1.62 -13.53 6.75
CA ARG A 89 -1.31 -13.94 5.38
C ARG A 89 -2.52 -14.31 4.53
N ASP A 90 -3.64 -14.63 5.18
CA ASP A 90 -4.87 -15.04 4.50
C ASP A 90 -5.78 -13.82 4.25
N LEU A 91 -5.45 -12.65 4.81
CA LEU A 91 -6.19 -11.41 4.58
C LEU A 91 -5.81 -10.80 3.25
N ARG A 92 -6.79 -10.16 2.62
CA ARG A 92 -6.62 -9.37 1.42
C ARG A 92 -7.18 -7.97 1.64
N PRO A 93 -6.66 -6.95 0.93
CA PRO A 93 -7.22 -5.61 0.97
C PRO A 93 -8.69 -5.62 0.56
N ILE A 94 -9.49 -4.69 1.10
CA ILE A 94 -10.92 -4.53 0.78
C ILE A 94 -11.09 -4.16 -0.71
N GLU A 95 -10.22 -3.26 -1.17
CA GLU A 95 -10.17 -2.78 -2.55
C GLU A 95 -8.90 -3.29 -3.23
N TRP A 96 -8.87 -3.25 -4.56
CA TRP A 96 -7.71 -3.68 -5.33
C TRP A 96 -6.44 -2.88 -4.95
N MET A 97 -5.40 -3.61 -4.52
CA MET A 97 -4.07 -3.09 -4.21
C MET A 97 -3.02 -4.15 -4.50
N VAL A 98 -2.01 -3.83 -5.30
CA VAL A 98 -0.96 -4.78 -5.75
C VAL A 98 0.44 -4.20 -5.60
N VAL A 99 1.38 -5.04 -5.15
CA VAL A 99 2.80 -4.71 -5.10
C VAL A 99 3.34 -4.55 -6.52
N GLN A 100 3.97 -3.41 -6.77
CA GLN A 100 4.67 -3.16 -8.03
C GLN A 100 6.07 -3.76 -7.96
N SER A 101 6.43 -4.55 -8.96
CA SER A 101 7.81 -5.01 -9.15
C SER A 101 8.70 -3.78 -9.38
N GLN A 102 9.78 -3.64 -8.60
CA GLN A 102 10.85 -2.69 -8.92
C GLN A 102 11.74 -3.24 -10.02
#